data_AF-A0A0C9LU68-F1
#
_entry.id   AF-A0A0C9LU68-F1
#
_cell.length_a   1.000
_cell.length_b   1.000
_cell.length_c   1.000
_cell.angle_alpha   90.00
_cell.angle_beta   90.00
_cell.angle_gamma   90.00
#
_symmetry.space_group_name_H-M   'P 1'
#
loop_
_entity.id
_entity.type
_entity.pdbx_description
1 polymer ?
#
loop_
_entity_poly.entity_id
_entity_poly.type
_entity_poly.pdbx_seq_one_letter_code
_entity_poly.pdbx_strand_id
1 'polypeptide(L)'
;MPFGFAAKFSKEWARISLWSFFSDVRIEGYEEATTEDQPRIFAATHHNMLLDPAVLCNVCSKEYLHYWAKSSIFVNEYATRFLNSVGCVPVDRESKDHLSLYQSTFDVMELNECIALFPEGTSHTLSRISKLKDGASFVREMHKLIPAFWTNLRYGQLAKPAAIVPVGIVYTEKSSYRSVVIVRFGKPIQMEGYLADFSKAPKATAKLVTKALGDALLTLTVNSPNWPDRKSAAMAREILFPGEYGNMPDFIQVSQSLINIFVEQDDLRPLADNLHAYWCELKDLKLRDTDLACYGGNRKQKFIPRTIIKNFISKSLALFMDLPVSLPIVLVHLPLYLISQHYSKHEVHEEVKAQDKILYATLMVPVVYLSLFIWLWYYLYRFTFCGFLFAVLTTIVFFWLHVVSIDRKYEQFKQWKGSFQLLDAFVLKRGLGNRKKRLVEIAKLRDAIQNDLQQVFLRSNADASLDIKILAVDLLNPSVEHEKRSHKLKRLVQSPNSYFMDVKCPGCLNISTVFSHAQTVVLCSSCGTVLCQPTGGRARLTEGCSFRRKAN
;
A
#
# COMPACT_ATOMS: atom_id res chain seq x y z
N MET A 1 -7.64 -29.37 8.60
CA MET A 1 -8.96 -29.46 7.91
C MET A 1 -8.71 -29.20 6.43
N PRO A 2 -9.16 -30.02 5.47
CA PRO A 2 -8.68 -29.89 4.10
C PRO A 2 -9.24 -28.63 3.43
N PHE A 3 -8.35 -27.72 3.03
CA PHE A 3 -8.68 -26.61 2.16
C PHE A 3 -9.26 -27.15 0.84
N GLY A 4 -10.50 -26.75 0.54
CA GLY A 4 -11.23 -27.24 -0.62
C GLY A 4 -10.99 -26.40 -1.88
N PHE A 5 -11.78 -26.68 -2.92
CA PHE A 5 -11.85 -25.84 -4.12
C PHE A 5 -12.19 -24.38 -3.78
N ALA A 6 -13.08 -24.15 -2.82
CA ALA A 6 -13.47 -22.81 -2.41
C ALA A 6 -12.29 -22.00 -1.87
N ALA A 7 -11.38 -22.59 -1.08
CA ALA A 7 -10.18 -21.88 -0.61
C ALA A 7 -9.31 -21.40 -1.76
N LYS A 8 -9.07 -22.27 -2.75
CA LYS A 8 -8.31 -21.91 -3.97
C LYS A 8 -9.00 -20.79 -4.74
N PHE A 9 -10.30 -20.93 -4.95
CA PHE A 9 -11.11 -19.92 -5.62
C PHE A 9 -11.07 -18.58 -4.88
N SER A 10 -11.28 -18.57 -3.57
CA SER A 10 -11.26 -17.37 -2.74
C SER A 10 -9.89 -16.69 -2.72
N LYS A 11 -8.79 -17.46 -2.70
CA LYS A 11 -7.43 -16.92 -2.77
C LYS A 11 -7.16 -16.25 -4.13
N GLU A 12 -7.53 -16.90 -5.23
CA GLU A 12 -7.40 -16.31 -6.58
C GLU A 12 -8.32 -15.10 -6.77
N TRP A 13 -9.55 -15.16 -6.28
CA TRP A 13 -10.48 -14.05 -6.32
C TRP A 13 -9.94 -12.85 -5.53
N ALA A 14 -9.46 -13.06 -4.31
CA ALA A 14 -8.82 -12.02 -3.51
C ALA A 14 -7.62 -11.41 -4.24
N ARG A 15 -6.74 -12.24 -4.81
CA ARG A 15 -5.56 -11.77 -5.58
C ARG A 15 -5.95 -10.85 -6.74
N ILE A 16 -6.91 -11.27 -7.57
CA ILE A 16 -7.37 -10.49 -8.74
C ILE A 16 -8.09 -9.21 -8.30
N SER A 17 -8.98 -9.32 -7.31
CA SER A 17 -9.74 -8.19 -6.79
C SER A 17 -8.84 -7.12 -6.16
N LEU A 18 -7.85 -7.53 -5.36
CA LEU A 18 -6.89 -6.62 -4.75
C LEU A 18 -5.98 -5.94 -5.79
N TRP A 19 -5.47 -6.71 -6.75
CA TRP A 19 -4.65 -6.17 -7.84
C TRP A 19 -5.40 -5.16 -8.71
N SER A 20 -6.69 -5.39 -8.95
CA SER A 20 -7.54 -4.45 -9.69
C SER A 20 -7.83 -3.18 -8.89
N PHE A 21 -8.16 -3.33 -7.60
CA PHE A 21 -8.60 -2.22 -6.76
C PHE A 21 -7.47 -1.32 -6.26
N PHE A 22 -6.38 -1.90 -5.79
CA PHE A 22 -5.23 -1.19 -5.25
C PHE A 22 -4.18 -0.94 -6.33
N SER A 23 -3.51 0.21 -6.27
CA SER A 23 -2.40 0.50 -7.17
C SER A 23 -1.16 -0.31 -6.84
N ASP A 24 -0.97 -0.61 -5.56
CA ASP A 24 0.12 -1.43 -5.05
C ASP A 24 -0.28 -2.08 -3.71
N VAL A 25 0.21 -3.30 -3.46
CA VAL A 25 0.09 -4.01 -2.18
C VAL A 25 1.50 -4.36 -1.75
N ARG A 26 2.03 -3.58 -0.81
CA ARG A 26 3.42 -3.67 -0.35
C ARG A 26 3.55 -4.62 0.80
N ILE A 27 4.61 -5.42 0.74
CA ILE A 27 4.89 -6.47 1.70
C ILE A 27 6.28 -6.22 2.27
N GLU A 28 6.39 -6.11 3.59
CA GLU A 28 7.65 -5.87 4.28
C GLU A 28 7.81 -6.86 5.44
N GLY A 29 9.01 -7.43 5.60
CA GLY A 29 9.34 -8.31 6.73
C GLY A 29 8.76 -9.72 6.67
N TYR A 30 8.04 -10.11 5.61
CA TYR A 30 7.41 -11.44 5.53
C TYR A 30 8.43 -12.60 5.59
N GLU A 31 9.47 -12.56 4.77
CA GLU A 31 10.50 -13.63 4.74
C GLU A 31 11.25 -13.74 6.08
N GLU A 32 11.57 -12.60 6.70
CA GLU A 32 12.24 -12.52 8.01
C GLU A 32 11.34 -13.07 9.12
N ALA A 33 10.04 -12.76 9.08
CA ALA A 33 9.06 -13.25 10.04
C ALA A 33 8.69 -14.73 9.84
N THR A 34 9.03 -15.32 8.68
CA THR A 34 8.63 -16.69 8.30
C THR A 34 9.82 -17.64 8.08
N THR A 35 11.03 -17.25 8.52
CA THR A 35 12.27 -18.02 8.33
C THR A 35 12.23 -19.38 9.05
N GLU A 36 11.61 -19.45 10.23
CA GLU A 36 11.48 -20.69 11.00
C GLU A 36 10.31 -21.54 10.47
N ASP A 37 10.59 -22.81 10.19
CA ASP A 37 9.59 -23.80 9.77
C ASP A 37 8.81 -24.29 10.99
N GLN A 38 7.85 -23.47 11.44
CA GLN A 38 7.00 -23.73 12.60
C GLN A 38 5.57 -23.20 12.37
N PRO A 39 4.56 -23.69 13.12
CA PRO A 39 3.20 -23.16 13.06
C PRO A 39 3.18 -21.67 13.42
N ARG A 40 2.41 -20.87 12.68
CA ARG A 40 2.34 -19.42 12.87
C ARG A 40 0.92 -18.94 13.11
N ILE A 41 0.82 -17.96 14.00
CA ILE A 41 -0.41 -17.20 14.24
C ILE A 41 -0.18 -15.77 13.77
N PHE A 42 -0.76 -15.39 12.65
CA PHE A 42 -0.77 -14.04 12.15
C PHE A 42 -1.80 -13.21 12.92
N ALA A 43 -1.33 -12.36 13.83
CA ALA A 43 -2.17 -11.45 14.58
C ALA A 43 -2.16 -10.08 13.90
N ALA A 44 -3.21 -9.77 13.15
CA ALA A 44 -3.25 -8.61 12.27
C ALA A 44 -4.19 -7.49 12.77
N THR A 45 -3.88 -6.24 12.43
CA THR A 45 -4.83 -5.13 12.64
C THR A 45 -6.07 -5.27 11.77
N HIS A 46 -7.23 -4.83 12.26
CA HIS A 46 -8.53 -4.98 11.59
C HIS A 46 -9.15 -3.61 11.30
N HIS A 47 -8.97 -3.12 10.08
CA HIS A 47 -9.46 -1.80 9.67
C HIS A 47 -10.60 -1.89 8.65
N ASN A 48 -10.62 -2.87 7.76
CA ASN A 48 -11.43 -2.84 6.53
C ASN A 48 -12.25 -4.12 6.31
N MET A 49 -12.81 -4.69 7.39
CA MET A 49 -13.69 -5.86 7.38
C MET A 49 -13.14 -7.01 6.54
N LEU A 50 -13.88 -7.51 5.54
CA LEU A 50 -13.48 -8.67 4.71
C LEU A 50 -12.21 -8.40 3.90
N LEU A 51 -11.85 -7.13 3.70
CA LEU A 51 -10.68 -6.78 2.94
C LEU A 51 -9.38 -7.09 3.69
N ASP A 52 -9.37 -7.05 5.03
CA ASP A 52 -8.15 -7.40 5.79
C ASP A 52 -7.80 -8.90 5.65
N PRO A 53 -8.74 -9.86 5.84
CA PRO A 53 -8.52 -11.27 5.50
C PRO A 53 -8.11 -11.49 4.04
N ALA A 54 -8.73 -10.78 3.10
CA ALA A 54 -8.37 -10.90 1.68
C ALA A 54 -6.91 -10.47 1.43
N VAL A 55 -6.48 -9.36 2.06
CA VAL A 55 -5.09 -8.88 2.00
C VAL A 55 -4.13 -9.90 2.60
N LEU A 56 -4.43 -10.43 3.80
CA LEU A 56 -3.59 -11.46 4.43
C LEU A 56 -3.48 -12.73 3.59
N CYS A 57 -4.59 -13.22 3.05
CA CYS A 57 -4.62 -14.41 2.19
C CYS A 57 -3.74 -14.24 0.94
N ASN A 58 -3.74 -13.04 0.36
CA ASN A 58 -2.94 -12.72 -0.82
C ASN A 58 -1.45 -12.57 -0.48
N VAL A 59 -1.13 -11.90 0.63
CA VAL A 59 0.26 -11.62 1.03
C VAL A 59 0.95 -12.87 1.60
N CYS A 60 0.25 -13.68 2.38
CA CYS A 60 0.74 -14.97 2.87
C CYS A 60 0.56 -16.05 1.77
N SER A 61 1.17 -15.85 0.61
CA SER A 61 0.92 -16.67 -0.57
C SER A 61 1.43 -18.11 -0.42
N LYS A 62 2.42 -18.35 0.46
CA LYS A 62 2.99 -19.68 0.72
C LYS A 62 2.12 -20.54 1.63
N GLU A 63 1.24 -19.92 2.44
CA GLU A 63 0.37 -20.63 3.37
C GLU A 63 -1.10 -20.59 2.92
N TYR A 64 -1.87 -21.53 3.47
CA TYR A 64 -3.30 -21.34 3.63
C TYR A 64 -3.56 -20.97 5.08
N LEU A 65 -4.35 -19.91 5.27
CA LEU A 65 -4.64 -19.36 6.58
C LEU A 65 -6.04 -19.77 7.01
N HIS A 66 -6.14 -20.24 8.25
CA HIS A 66 -7.43 -20.39 8.91
C HIS A 66 -7.83 -19.10 9.61
N TYR A 67 -9.08 -18.67 9.46
CA TYR A 67 -9.54 -17.38 9.98
C TYR A 67 -10.58 -17.55 11.08
N TRP A 68 -10.39 -16.85 12.18
CA TRP A 68 -11.44 -16.74 13.20
C TRP A 68 -12.59 -15.87 12.69
N ALA A 69 -13.76 -16.48 12.50
CA ALA A 69 -14.96 -15.82 12.00
C ALA A 69 -16.10 -15.89 13.02
N LYS A 70 -16.92 -14.82 13.12
CA LYS A 70 -18.03 -14.78 14.10
C LYS A 70 -19.02 -15.93 13.85
N SER A 71 -19.40 -16.69 14.87
CA SER A 71 -20.34 -17.83 14.73
C SER A 71 -21.66 -17.43 14.04
N SER A 72 -22.12 -16.19 14.22
CA SER A 72 -23.34 -15.67 13.59
C SER A 72 -23.29 -15.57 12.06
N ILE A 73 -22.12 -15.71 11.40
CA ILE A 73 -22.04 -15.76 9.93
C ILE A 73 -22.26 -17.18 9.38
N PHE A 74 -22.27 -18.19 10.25
CA PHE A 74 -22.56 -19.59 9.92
C PHE A 74 -24.07 -19.85 9.98
N VAL A 75 -24.83 -19.08 9.20
CA VAL A 75 -26.30 -19.00 9.32
C VAL A 75 -27.01 -20.28 8.83
N ASN A 76 -26.45 -20.96 7.84
CA ASN A 76 -27.03 -22.17 7.26
C ASN A 76 -25.93 -23.17 6.85
N GLU A 77 -26.35 -24.37 6.44
CA GLU A 77 -25.44 -25.46 6.08
C GLU A 77 -24.55 -25.11 4.87
N TYR A 78 -25.07 -24.42 3.87
CA TYR A 78 -24.30 -24.01 2.69
C TYR A 78 -23.21 -23.00 3.05
N ALA A 79 -23.57 -21.96 3.82
CA ALA A 79 -22.64 -20.96 4.34
C ALA A 79 -21.58 -21.62 5.22
N THR A 80 -21.99 -22.55 6.09
CA THR A 80 -21.07 -23.31 6.95
C THR A 80 -20.10 -24.15 6.15
N ARG A 81 -20.59 -24.91 5.16
CA ARG A 81 -19.74 -25.72 4.26
C ARG A 81 -18.76 -24.83 3.49
N PHE A 82 -19.22 -23.70 2.96
CA PHE A 82 -18.38 -22.73 2.26
C PHE A 82 -17.30 -22.15 3.19
N LEU A 83 -17.70 -21.60 4.35
CA LEU A 83 -16.80 -21.00 5.33
C LEU A 83 -15.76 -22.00 5.84
N ASN A 84 -16.16 -23.22 6.19
CA ASN A 84 -15.22 -24.27 6.59
C ASN A 84 -14.25 -24.61 5.45
N SER A 85 -14.73 -24.66 4.20
CA SER A 85 -13.89 -25.00 3.05
C SER A 85 -12.88 -23.92 2.67
N VAL A 86 -13.11 -22.66 3.06
CA VAL A 86 -12.15 -21.54 2.92
C VAL A 86 -11.25 -21.37 4.15
N GLY A 87 -11.40 -22.23 5.17
CA GLY A 87 -10.59 -22.20 6.40
C GLY A 87 -11.14 -21.31 7.51
N CYS A 88 -12.41 -20.90 7.47
CA CYS A 88 -12.98 -20.15 8.59
C CYS A 88 -13.31 -21.08 9.77
N VAL A 89 -12.87 -20.69 10.95
CA VAL A 89 -13.16 -21.35 12.22
C VAL A 89 -14.21 -20.50 12.97
N PRO A 90 -15.38 -21.06 13.32
CA PRO A 90 -16.43 -20.32 13.99
C PRO A 90 -16.03 -19.93 15.42
N VAL A 91 -16.26 -18.66 15.76
CA VAL A 91 -15.93 -18.06 17.04
C VAL A 91 -17.18 -17.47 17.66
N ASP A 92 -17.63 -18.10 18.75
CA ASP A 92 -18.61 -17.51 19.64
C ASP A 92 -17.91 -16.55 20.61
N ARG A 93 -18.32 -15.29 20.56
CA ARG A 93 -17.74 -14.20 21.35
C ARG A 93 -18.57 -13.90 22.61
N GLU A 94 -19.75 -14.50 22.73
CA GLU A 94 -20.73 -14.22 23.78
C GLU A 94 -20.86 -15.38 24.78
N SER A 95 -20.56 -16.61 24.35
CA SER A 95 -20.52 -17.76 25.25
C SER A 95 -19.32 -17.72 26.20
N LYS A 96 -19.54 -18.19 27.43
CA LYS A 96 -18.48 -18.36 28.44
C LYS A 96 -17.64 -19.63 28.23
N ASP A 97 -18.07 -20.49 27.31
CA ASP A 97 -17.44 -21.79 27.05
C ASP A 97 -16.61 -21.73 25.75
N HIS A 98 -15.35 -21.34 25.92
CA HIS A 98 -14.41 -21.18 24.81
C HIS A 98 -13.68 -22.48 24.44
N LEU A 99 -14.00 -23.63 25.06
CA LEU A 99 -13.24 -24.88 24.87
C LEU A 99 -13.29 -25.41 23.43
N SER A 100 -14.45 -25.36 22.76
CA SER A 100 -14.63 -25.83 21.39
C SER A 100 -13.90 -24.97 20.35
N LEU A 101 -13.81 -23.66 20.59
CA LEU A 101 -13.05 -22.70 19.79
C LEU A 101 -11.57 -23.07 19.68
N TYR A 102 -10.99 -23.42 20.84
CA TYR A 102 -9.57 -23.71 20.93
C TYR A 102 -9.25 -25.09 20.37
N GLN A 103 -10.15 -26.08 20.50
CA GLN A 103 -9.95 -27.40 19.89
C GLN A 103 -9.66 -27.32 18.39
N SER A 104 -10.45 -26.56 17.64
CA SER A 104 -10.19 -26.33 16.21
C SER A 104 -8.87 -25.60 15.94
N THR A 105 -8.41 -24.78 16.87
CA THR A 105 -7.08 -24.13 16.80
C THR A 105 -5.96 -25.17 17.00
N PHE A 106 -6.12 -26.18 17.87
CA PHE A 106 -5.17 -27.32 17.97
C PHE A 106 -5.13 -28.12 16.70
N ASP A 107 -6.29 -28.50 16.18
CA ASP A 107 -6.36 -29.36 15.00
C ASP A 107 -5.62 -28.73 13.81
N VAL A 108 -5.64 -27.40 13.70
CA VAL A 108 -4.88 -26.66 12.68
C VAL A 108 -3.38 -26.63 13.00
N MET A 109 -2.99 -26.32 14.23
CA MET A 109 -1.58 -26.26 14.62
C MET A 109 -0.88 -27.63 14.60
N GLU A 110 -1.58 -28.71 14.97
CA GLU A 110 -1.08 -30.09 14.87
C GLU A 110 -0.77 -30.49 13.43
N LEU A 111 -1.46 -29.90 12.46
CA LEU A 111 -1.21 -30.10 11.03
C LEU A 111 -0.10 -29.20 10.46
N ASN A 112 0.60 -28.45 11.32
CA ASN A 112 1.59 -27.43 10.93
C ASN A 112 0.98 -26.35 10.00
N GLU A 113 -0.33 -26.11 10.11
CA GLU A 113 -1.05 -25.09 9.36
C GLU A 113 -1.08 -23.75 10.13
N CYS A 114 -1.34 -22.65 9.41
CA CYS A 114 -1.28 -21.30 9.98
C CYS A 114 -2.67 -20.73 10.28
N ILE A 115 -2.76 -19.89 11.31
CA ILE A 115 -4.00 -19.21 11.72
C ILE A 115 -3.82 -17.71 11.59
N ALA A 116 -4.85 -17.02 11.12
CA ALA A 116 -4.96 -15.57 11.11
C ALA A 116 -6.09 -15.11 12.03
N LEU A 117 -5.79 -14.12 12.87
CA LEU A 117 -6.74 -13.53 13.80
C LEU A 117 -6.56 -12.03 13.91
N PHE A 118 -7.62 -11.39 14.42
CA PHE A 118 -7.72 -9.95 14.59
C PHE A 118 -7.93 -9.63 16.07
N PRO A 119 -6.87 -9.31 16.84
CA PRO A 119 -6.93 -9.21 18.30
C PRO A 119 -7.78 -8.03 18.81
N GLU A 120 -8.10 -7.08 17.93
CA GLU A 120 -9.04 -5.97 18.19
C GLU A 120 -10.49 -6.47 18.30
N GLY A 121 -10.81 -7.61 17.68
CA GLY A 121 -12.11 -8.27 17.76
C GLY A 121 -13.26 -7.57 17.03
N THR A 122 -13.05 -6.39 16.45
CA THR A 122 -13.99 -5.65 15.58
C THR A 122 -13.19 -4.79 14.61
N SER A 123 -13.75 -4.50 13.43
CA SER A 123 -13.22 -3.49 12.51
C SER A 123 -13.69 -2.09 12.90
N HIS A 124 -12.87 -1.07 12.65
CA HIS A 124 -13.20 0.31 13.03
C HIS A 124 -12.52 1.35 12.14
N THR A 125 -12.95 2.61 12.29
CA THR A 125 -12.38 3.79 11.64
C THR A 125 -11.88 4.78 12.69
N LEU A 126 -10.81 4.39 13.39
CA LEU A 126 -10.13 5.23 14.39
C LEU A 126 -8.79 5.74 13.86
N SER A 127 -8.27 6.80 14.50
CA SER A 127 -6.96 7.39 14.16
C SER A 127 -5.76 6.55 14.64
N ARG A 128 -6.00 5.46 15.36
CA ARG A 128 -5.02 4.53 15.94
C ARG A 128 -5.60 3.12 16.00
N ILE A 129 -4.75 2.13 16.24
CA ILE A 129 -5.18 0.77 16.60
C ILE A 129 -6.08 0.85 17.84
N SER A 130 -7.18 0.09 17.81
CA SER A 130 -8.09 -0.07 18.94
C SER A 130 -7.41 -0.80 20.09
N LYS A 131 -7.98 -0.69 21.30
CA LYS A 131 -7.51 -1.50 22.42
C LYS A 131 -7.74 -2.97 22.03
N LEU A 132 -6.67 -3.76 22.05
CA LEU A 132 -6.78 -5.20 21.90
C LEU A 132 -7.77 -5.70 22.96
N LYS A 133 -8.73 -6.53 22.56
CA LYS A 133 -9.59 -7.19 23.56
C LYS A 133 -8.69 -7.90 24.55
N ASP A 134 -9.06 -7.91 25.83
CA ASP A 134 -8.24 -8.50 26.90
C ASP A 134 -7.77 -9.90 26.49
N GLY A 135 -6.55 -9.98 25.93
CA GLY A 135 -5.96 -11.18 25.34
C GLY A 135 -5.58 -12.24 26.38
N ALA A 136 -6.06 -12.03 27.61
CA ALA A 136 -6.14 -13.00 28.68
C ALA A 136 -7.12 -14.16 28.40
N SER A 137 -7.78 -14.21 27.24
CA SER A 137 -8.45 -15.41 26.73
C SER A 137 -7.57 -16.15 25.71
N PHE A 138 -7.23 -15.53 24.58
CA PHE A 138 -6.42 -16.18 23.52
C PHE A 138 -5.05 -16.68 24.03
N VAL A 139 -4.23 -15.80 24.61
CA VAL A 139 -2.86 -16.16 25.02
C VAL A 139 -2.86 -16.98 26.32
N ARG A 140 -3.80 -16.72 27.23
CA ARG A 140 -3.94 -17.49 28.48
C ARG A 140 -4.34 -18.93 28.22
N GLU A 141 -5.21 -19.12 27.24
CA GLU A 141 -5.66 -20.46 26.89
C GLU A 141 -4.55 -21.14 26.09
N MET A 142 -3.79 -20.46 25.19
CA MET A 142 -2.54 -20.98 24.57
C MET A 142 -1.59 -21.65 25.56
N HIS A 143 -1.50 -21.14 26.79
CA HIS A 143 -0.72 -21.81 27.82
C HIS A 143 -1.24 -23.18 28.25
N LYS A 144 -2.55 -23.36 28.40
CA LYS A 144 -3.12 -24.68 28.75
C LYS A 144 -2.81 -25.75 27.69
N LEU A 145 -2.34 -25.29 26.54
CA LEU A 145 -2.13 -26.04 25.33
C LEU A 145 -0.67 -26.44 25.21
N ILE A 146 0.25 -25.70 25.85
CA ILE A 146 1.68 -26.01 25.86
C ILE A 146 1.99 -27.36 26.55
N PRO A 147 1.46 -27.73 27.72
CA PRO A 147 1.76 -29.05 28.27
C PRO A 147 1.31 -30.18 27.33
N ALA A 148 0.09 -30.12 26.78
CA ALA A 148 -0.48 -31.15 25.91
C ALA A 148 0.19 -31.23 24.52
N PHE A 149 0.57 -30.09 23.94
CA PHE A 149 1.25 -30.02 22.63
C PHE A 149 2.65 -30.64 22.69
N TRP A 150 3.29 -30.62 23.87
CA TRP A 150 4.62 -31.18 24.08
C TRP A 150 4.59 -32.59 24.70
N THR A 151 3.46 -33.05 25.27
CA THR A 151 3.34 -34.38 25.89
C THR A 151 2.41 -35.37 25.18
N ASN A 152 1.45 -34.95 24.34
CA ASN A 152 0.47 -35.84 23.69
C ASN A 152 0.50 -35.72 22.16
N LEU A 153 1.07 -36.74 21.54
CA LEU A 153 1.18 -36.95 20.10
C LEU A 153 -0.10 -37.63 19.57
N ARG A 154 -1.00 -36.90 18.90
CA ARG A 154 -2.09 -37.55 18.12
C ARG A 154 -1.61 -38.13 16.79
N TYR A 155 -0.50 -37.61 16.23
CA TYR A 155 -0.05 -37.95 14.86
C TYR A 155 1.45 -38.27 14.71
N GLY A 156 2.18 -38.52 15.82
CA GLY A 156 3.55 -39.08 15.75
C GLY A 156 4.66 -38.11 15.30
N GLN A 157 4.39 -36.81 15.15
CA GLN A 157 5.41 -35.77 14.93
C GLN A 157 5.53 -34.84 16.13
N LEU A 158 6.76 -34.55 16.58
CA LEU A 158 7.03 -33.54 17.61
C LEU A 158 6.40 -32.21 17.20
N ALA A 159 5.41 -31.75 17.96
CA ALA A 159 4.70 -30.53 17.64
C ALA A 159 5.64 -29.35 17.86
N LYS A 160 5.97 -28.63 16.78
CA LYS A 160 6.91 -27.51 16.83
C LYS A 160 6.28 -26.31 17.55
N PRO A 161 7.04 -25.57 18.36
CA PRO A 161 6.51 -24.37 19.02
C PRO A 161 5.85 -23.42 18.03
N ALA A 162 4.69 -22.85 18.40
CA ALA A 162 4.01 -21.88 17.57
C ALA A 162 4.46 -20.45 17.91
N ALA A 163 4.69 -19.63 16.89
CA ALA A 163 5.03 -18.21 17.07
C ALA A 163 3.86 -17.30 16.71
N ILE A 164 3.72 -16.20 17.45
CA ILE A 164 2.76 -15.14 17.12
C ILE A 164 3.46 -14.10 16.26
N VAL A 165 3.01 -13.93 15.02
CA VAL A 165 3.54 -12.94 14.08
C VAL A 165 2.63 -11.70 14.08
N PRO A 166 3.06 -10.55 14.62
CA PRO A 166 2.30 -9.31 14.54
C PRO A 166 2.28 -8.78 13.10
N VAL A 167 1.11 -8.41 12.59
CA VAL A 167 0.95 -7.89 11.23
C VAL A 167 0.22 -6.54 11.23
N GLY A 168 0.90 -5.48 10.79
CA GLY A 168 0.31 -4.16 10.60
C GLY A 168 -0.22 -4.01 9.17
N ILE A 169 -1.52 -3.78 9.00
CA ILE A 169 -2.15 -3.46 7.70
C ILE A 169 -2.50 -1.98 7.68
N VAL A 170 -1.79 -1.22 6.84
CA VAL A 170 -1.95 0.23 6.71
C VAL A 170 -2.47 0.58 5.32
N TYR A 171 -3.68 1.12 5.28
CA TYR A 171 -4.26 1.71 4.07
C TYR A 171 -3.88 3.18 3.99
N THR A 172 -3.27 3.61 2.88
CA THR A 172 -2.96 5.05 2.69
C THR A 172 -4.23 5.87 2.60
N GLU A 173 -5.22 5.34 1.88
CA GLU A 173 -6.60 5.83 1.88
C GLU A 173 -7.57 4.66 1.91
N LYS A 174 -8.33 4.55 3.00
CA LYS A 174 -9.09 3.34 3.36
C LYS A 174 -10.09 2.86 2.32
N SER A 175 -10.80 3.78 1.66
CA SER A 175 -11.88 3.45 0.73
C SER A 175 -11.61 3.89 -0.72
N SER A 176 -10.46 4.49 -0.99
CA SER A 176 -10.17 5.08 -2.31
C SER A 176 -9.70 4.04 -3.31
N TYR A 177 -10.27 4.07 -4.52
CA TYR A 177 -9.80 3.27 -5.65
C TYR A 177 -8.38 3.70 -6.04
N ARG A 178 -7.53 2.72 -6.36
CA ARG A 178 -6.10 2.89 -6.68
C ARG A 178 -5.28 3.52 -5.55
N SER A 179 -5.72 3.35 -4.29
CA SER A 179 -4.87 3.60 -3.12
C SER A 179 -3.82 2.49 -2.95
N VAL A 180 -2.91 2.67 -2.00
CA VAL A 180 -1.87 1.68 -1.67
C VAL A 180 -2.18 1.04 -0.32
N VAL A 181 -1.90 -0.26 -0.22
CA VAL A 181 -1.90 -1.00 1.06
C VAL A 181 -0.48 -1.37 1.41
N ILE A 182 -0.09 -1.15 2.65
CA ILE A 182 1.21 -1.54 3.19
C ILE A 182 0.98 -2.58 4.28
N VAL A 183 1.59 -3.75 4.12
CA VAL A 183 1.52 -4.87 5.05
C VAL A 183 2.91 -5.11 5.60
N ARG A 184 3.09 -4.89 6.91
CA ARG A 184 4.35 -5.11 7.61
C ARG A 184 4.23 -6.25 8.60
N PHE A 185 5.14 -7.20 8.52
CA PHE A 185 5.30 -8.28 9.48
C PHE A 185 6.36 -7.86 10.49
N GLY A 186 6.01 -7.93 11.79
CA GLY A 186 6.97 -7.69 12.85
C GLY A 186 7.69 -8.97 13.28
N LYS A 187 8.61 -8.80 14.23
CA LYS A 187 9.38 -9.93 14.78
C LYS A 187 8.42 -10.95 15.43
N PRO A 188 8.55 -12.25 15.13
CA PRO A 188 7.76 -13.28 15.78
C PRO A 188 7.96 -13.27 17.30
N ILE A 189 6.85 -13.29 18.04
CA ILE A 189 6.85 -13.45 19.49
C ILE A 189 6.89 -14.95 19.77
N GLN A 190 8.06 -15.43 20.18
CA GLN A 190 8.29 -16.82 20.55
C GLN A 190 7.62 -17.14 21.88
N MET A 191 6.81 -18.18 21.92
CA MET A 191 6.00 -18.53 23.09
C MET A 191 6.80 -19.31 24.14
N GLU A 192 7.90 -19.93 23.74
CA GLU A 192 8.81 -20.73 24.56
C GLU A 192 9.40 -19.92 25.71
N GLY A 193 9.68 -18.63 25.46
CA GLY A 193 10.17 -17.71 26.49
C GLY A 193 9.18 -17.46 27.62
N TYR A 194 7.89 -17.72 27.40
CA TYR A 194 6.82 -17.44 28.37
C TYR A 194 6.31 -18.69 29.10
N LEU A 195 6.75 -19.90 28.73
CA LEU A 195 6.18 -21.17 29.26
C LEU A 195 6.27 -21.29 30.78
N ALA A 196 7.44 -20.97 31.33
CA ALA A 196 7.69 -21.04 32.77
C ALA A 196 6.82 -20.02 33.53
N ASP A 197 6.63 -18.83 32.97
CA ASP A 197 5.84 -17.77 33.59
C ASP A 197 4.36 -18.08 33.55
N PHE A 198 3.89 -18.68 32.46
CA PHE A 198 2.51 -19.11 32.40
C PHE A 198 2.19 -20.21 33.41
N SER A 199 3.13 -21.12 33.70
CA SER A 199 2.93 -22.17 34.72
C SER A 199 2.72 -21.55 36.11
N LYS A 200 3.32 -20.38 36.37
CA LYS A 200 3.19 -19.65 37.64
C LYS A 200 1.95 -18.75 37.68
N ALA A 201 1.72 -17.95 36.64
CA ALA A 201 0.70 -16.91 36.63
C ALA A 201 0.02 -16.72 35.25
N PRO A 202 -0.85 -17.67 34.82
CA PRO A 202 -1.37 -17.70 33.45
C PRO A 202 -2.06 -16.41 32.98
N LYS A 203 -2.84 -15.76 33.87
CA LYS A 203 -3.55 -14.51 33.56
C LYS A 203 -2.60 -13.33 33.39
N ALA A 204 -1.55 -13.25 34.21
CA ALA A 204 -0.58 -12.16 34.16
C ALA A 204 0.30 -12.29 32.92
N THR A 205 0.80 -13.49 32.64
CA THR A 205 1.62 -13.77 31.46
C THR A 205 0.85 -13.52 30.16
N ALA A 206 -0.44 -13.89 30.10
CA ALA A 206 -1.26 -13.58 28.94
C ALA A 206 -1.42 -12.07 28.69
N LYS A 207 -1.55 -11.27 29.76
CA LYS A 207 -1.56 -9.81 29.65
C LYS A 207 -0.21 -9.28 29.18
N LEU A 208 0.90 -9.87 29.62
CA LEU A 208 2.24 -9.48 29.17
C LEU A 208 2.42 -9.73 27.67
N VAL A 209 2.07 -10.91 27.18
CA VAL A 209 2.14 -11.22 25.73
C VAL A 209 1.17 -10.36 24.93
N THR A 210 -0.05 -10.13 25.43
CA THR A 210 -1.01 -9.23 24.78
C THR A 210 -0.45 -7.80 24.68
N LYS A 211 0.23 -7.33 25.73
CA LYS A 211 0.91 -6.04 25.73
C LYS A 211 2.05 -6.02 24.71
N ALA A 212 2.91 -7.04 24.69
CA ALA A 212 4.00 -7.15 23.72
C ALA A 212 3.48 -7.16 22.27
N LEU A 213 2.38 -7.87 22.01
CA LEU A 213 1.69 -7.86 20.72
C LEU A 213 1.14 -6.47 20.38
N GLY A 214 0.47 -5.80 21.33
CA GLY A 214 -0.02 -4.45 21.15
C GLY A 214 1.08 -3.44 20.84
N ASP A 215 2.18 -3.49 21.60
CA ASP A 215 3.36 -2.65 21.39
C ASP A 215 3.97 -2.91 20.01
N ALA A 216 4.10 -4.17 19.60
CA ALA A 216 4.57 -4.52 18.26
C ALA A 216 3.65 -3.97 17.16
N LEU A 217 2.34 -4.15 17.26
CA LEU A 217 1.38 -3.64 16.27
C LEU A 217 1.39 -2.10 16.17
N LEU A 218 1.60 -1.41 17.29
CA LEU A 218 1.76 0.06 17.30
C LEU A 218 2.98 0.50 16.47
N THR A 219 4.10 -0.25 16.53
CA THR A 219 5.29 0.07 15.72
C THR A 219 5.11 -0.22 14.21
N LEU A 220 4.21 -1.13 13.86
CA LEU A 220 3.96 -1.55 12.48
C LEU A 220 2.92 -0.67 11.77
N THR A 221 2.30 0.27 12.47
CA THR A 221 1.16 1.06 11.97
C THR A 221 1.28 2.54 12.27
N VAL A 222 0.38 3.35 11.70
CA VAL A 222 0.31 4.80 11.91
C VAL A 222 -0.78 5.09 12.95
N ASN A 223 -0.37 5.64 14.09
CA ASN A 223 -1.18 5.86 15.27
C ASN A 223 -1.15 7.33 15.70
N SER A 224 -2.33 7.92 15.81
CA SER A 224 -2.52 9.31 16.26
C SER A 224 -3.58 9.37 17.36
N PRO A 225 -3.41 10.26 18.37
CA PRO A 225 -4.41 10.46 19.42
C PRO A 225 -5.78 10.87 18.87
N ASN A 226 -5.80 11.66 17.79
CA ASN A 226 -7.03 12.14 17.17
C ASN A 226 -6.89 12.24 15.63
N TRP A 227 -8.01 12.50 14.93
CA TRP A 227 -8.02 12.68 13.49
C TRP A 227 -7.37 13.98 13.00
N PRO A 228 -7.55 15.16 13.65
CA PRO A 228 -6.87 16.38 13.26
C PRO A 228 -5.36 16.23 13.11
N ASP A 229 -4.67 15.70 14.13
CA ASP A 229 -3.21 15.53 14.13
C ASP A 229 -2.78 14.55 13.03
N ARG A 230 -3.56 13.47 12.82
CA ARG A 230 -3.32 12.51 11.73
C ARG A 230 -3.44 13.17 10.36
N LYS A 231 -4.39 14.10 10.18
CA LYS A 231 -4.57 14.84 8.92
C LYS A 231 -3.50 15.90 8.74
N SER A 232 -3.08 16.58 9.81
CA SER A 232 -1.97 17.54 9.78
C SER A 232 -0.66 16.87 9.38
N ALA A 233 -0.33 15.73 10.00
CA ALA A 233 0.84 14.93 9.62
C ALA A 233 0.76 14.43 8.17
N ALA A 234 -0.41 13.96 7.72
CA ALA A 234 -0.60 13.53 6.33
C ALA A 234 -0.41 14.70 5.34
N MET A 235 -0.89 15.90 5.68
CA MET A 235 -0.73 17.10 4.87
C MET A 235 0.71 17.59 4.84
N ALA A 236 1.41 17.59 5.99
CA ALA A 236 2.84 17.89 6.05
C ALA A 236 3.63 16.93 5.15
N ARG A 237 3.35 15.62 5.23
CA ARG A 237 3.97 14.62 4.36
C ARG A 237 3.67 14.89 2.88
N GLU A 238 2.45 15.27 2.51
CA GLU A 238 2.11 15.60 1.12
C GLU A 238 2.89 16.81 0.59
N ILE A 239 3.06 17.84 1.41
CA ILE A 239 3.81 19.06 1.06
C ILE A 239 5.32 18.77 0.95
N LEU A 240 5.87 17.99 1.87
CA LEU A 240 7.30 17.65 1.91
C LEU A 240 7.71 16.67 0.82
N PHE A 241 6.83 15.71 0.49
CA PHE A 241 7.11 14.61 -0.44
C PHE A 241 6.06 14.55 -1.56
N PRO A 242 6.03 15.56 -2.44
CA PRO A 242 5.01 15.65 -3.48
C PRO A 242 5.14 14.50 -4.48
N GLY A 243 4.06 13.73 -4.63
CA GLY A 243 3.98 12.61 -5.58
C GLY A 243 4.44 11.25 -5.05
N GLU A 244 4.87 11.16 -3.79
CA GLU A 244 5.24 9.89 -3.13
C GLU A 244 4.11 9.27 -2.31
N TYR A 245 2.86 9.56 -2.68
CA TYR A 245 1.69 9.09 -1.93
C TYR A 245 1.57 7.56 -2.01
N GLY A 246 1.83 6.89 -0.90
CA GLY A 246 1.88 5.42 -0.84
C GLY A 246 3.09 4.80 -1.55
N ASN A 247 3.86 5.59 -2.31
CA ASN A 247 5.06 5.11 -2.99
C ASN A 247 6.33 5.17 -2.15
N MET A 248 6.30 5.93 -1.06
CA MET A 248 7.38 6.06 -0.08
C MET A 248 7.63 4.73 0.66
N PRO A 249 8.86 4.19 0.66
CA PRO A 249 9.21 3.00 1.45
C PRO A 249 8.97 3.23 2.95
N ASP A 250 9.39 4.39 3.44
CA ASP A 250 9.35 4.72 4.87
C ASP A 250 8.03 5.39 5.29
N PHE A 251 6.94 5.13 4.56
CA PHE A 251 5.65 5.82 4.73
C PHE A 251 5.16 5.81 6.17
N ILE A 252 5.22 4.64 6.82
CA ILE A 252 4.73 4.46 8.20
C ILE A 252 5.62 5.22 9.18
N GLN A 253 6.95 5.11 9.03
CA GLN A 253 7.91 5.77 9.92
C GLN A 253 7.83 7.29 9.81
N VAL A 254 7.82 7.83 8.59
CA VAL A 254 7.69 9.28 8.34
C VAL A 254 6.34 9.79 8.85
N SER A 255 5.25 9.07 8.58
CA SER A 255 3.93 9.47 9.05
C SER A 255 3.83 9.47 10.58
N GLN A 256 4.35 8.43 11.25
CA GLN A 256 4.35 8.34 12.70
C GLN A 256 5.24 9.43 13.33
N SER A 257 6.41 9.68 12.74
CA SER A 257 7.34 10.70 13.25
C SER A 257 6.73 12.10 13.16
N LEU A 258 6.08 12.45 12.04
CA LEU A 258 5.35 13.71 11.91
C LEU A 258 4.21 13.85 12.92
N ILE A 259 3.50 12.76 13.23
CA ILE A 259 2.48 12.77 14.28
C ILE A 259 3.12 13.03 15.64
N ASN A 260 4.19 12.31 15.99
CA ASN A 260 4.87 12.46 17.27
C ASN A 260 5.36 13.91 17.45
N ILE A 261 6.00 14.48 16.42
CA ILE A 261 6.45 15.89 16.42
C ILE A 261 5.27 16.83 16.76
N PHE A 262 4.14 16.72 16.07
CA PHE A 262 3.01 17.62 16.27
C PHE A 262 2.23 17.39 17.57
N VAL A 263 2.37 16.21 18.19
CA VAL A 263 1.71 15.86 19.44
C VAL A 263 2.57 16.16 20.65
N GLU A 264 3.89 15.97 20.55
CA GLU A 264 4.84 16.10 21.67
C GLU A 264 5.43 17.52 21.79
N GLN A 265 5.48 18.28 20.70
CA GLN A 265 6.08 19.62 20.67
C GLN A 265 4.98 20.71 20.64
N ASP A 266 4.70 21.29 21.80
CA ASP A 266 3.66 22.32 21.96
C ASP A 266 3.94 23.58 21.12
N ASP A 267 5.20 23.92 20.85
CA ASP A 267 5.60 25.05 20.00
C ASP A 267 5.21 24.86 18.53
N LEU A 268 5.02 23.62 18.09
CA LEU A 268 4.57 23.27 16.75
C LEU A 268 3.06 23.10 16.62
N ARG A 269 2.31 23.25 17.72
CA ARG A 269 0.84 23.19 17.70
C ARG A 269 0.22 24.18 16.70
N PRO A 270 0.65 25.45 16.61
CA PRO A 270 0.11 26.39 15.61
C PRO A 270 0.32 25.92 14.16
N LEU A 271 1.46 25.28 13.88
CA LEU A 271 1.74 24.71 12.56
C LEU A 271 0.82 23.52 12.27
N ALA A 272 0.61 22.63 13.24
CA ALA A 272 -0.31 21.51 13.13
C ALA A 272 -1.76 21.97 12.89
N ASP A 273 -2.21 23.02 13.58
CA ASP A 273 -3.55 23.59 13.40
C ASP A 273 -3.70 24.27 12.04
N ASN A 274 -2.67 25.00 11.57
CA ASN A 274 -2.63 25.57 10.22
C ASN A 274 -2.69 24.49 9.13
N LEU A 275 -1.96 23.39 9.29
CA LEU A 275 -2.00 22.23 8.40
C LEU A 275 -3.40 21.59 8.37
N HIS A 276 -4.05 21.47 9.53
CA HIS A 276 -5.42 20.95 9.61
C HIS A 276 -6.41 21.86 8.89
N ALA A 277 -6.36 23.17 9.17
CA ALA A 277 -7.19 24.17 8.53
C ALA A 277 -6.98 24.18 7.01
N TYR A 278 -5.73 24.08 6.56
CA TYR A 278 -5.38 23.95 5.15
C TYR A 278 -6.01 22.71 4.51
N TRP A 279 -5.93 21.55 5.17
CA TRP A 279 -6.57 20.31 4.69
C TRP A 279 -8.10 20.43 4.58
N CYS A 280 -8.76 21.02 5.59
CA CYS A 280 -10.21 21.27 5.57
C CYS A 280 -10.62 22.18 4.40
N GLU A 281 -9.92 23.31 4.22
CA GLU A 281 -10.18 24.25 3.14
C GLU A 281 -9.97 23.64 1.75
N LEU A 282 -8.91 22.84 1.57
CA LEU A 282 -8.68 22.09 0.32
C LEU A 282 -9.85 21.16 -0.01
N LYS A 283 -10.34 20.42 0.99
CA LYS A 283 -11.45 19.49 0.85
C LYS A 283 -12.73 20.20 0.45
N ASP A 284 -13.05 21.32 1.09
CA ASP A 284 -14.22 22.16 0.77
C ASP A 284 -14.15 22.73 -0.65
N LEU A 285 -12.98 23.20 -1.05
CA LEU A 285 -12.73 23.75 -2.39
C LEU A 285 -12.59 22.67 -3.47
N LYS A 286 -12.58 21.38 -3.07
CA LYS A 286 -12.38 20.20 -3.93
C LYS A 286 -11.05 20.27 -4.69
N LEU A 287 -10.00 20.69 -4.00
CA LEU A 287 -8.64 20.84 -4.50
C LEU A 287 -7.68 19.91 -3.76
N ARG A 288 -6.52 19.66 -4.37
CA ARG A 288 -5.37 18.99 -3.75
C ARG A 288 -4.24 20.00 -3.56
N ASP A 289 -3.29 19.67 -2.69
CA ASP A 289 -2.07 20.47 -2.52
C ASP A 289 -1.37 20.72 -3.87
N THR A 290 -1.22 19.65 -4.66
CA THR A 290 -0.59 19.68 -5.99
C THR A 290 -1.25 20.65 -6.98
N ASP A 291 -2.55 20.92 -6.83
CA ASP A 291 -3.26 21.85 -7.71
C ASP A 291 -2.88 23.32 -7.38
N LEU A 292 -2.52 23.59 -6.11
CA LEU A 292 -2.03 24.89 -5.64
C LEU A 292 -0.51 24.99 -5.65
N ALA A 293 0.23 23.87 -5.65
CA ALA A 293 1.69 23.81 -5.57
C ALA A 293 2.42 24.71 -6.58
N CYS A 294 1.84 24.94 -7.76
CA CYS A 294 2.44 25.80 -8.79
C CYS A 294 2.22 27.30 -8.58
N TYR A 295 1.26 27.70 -7.74
CA TYR A 295 0.77 29.08 -7.62
C TYR A 295 1.15 29.71 -6.28
N GLY A 296 1.62 30.96 -6.27
CA GLY A 296 2.01 31.66 -5.03
C GLY A 296 2.95 32.85 -5.26
N GLY A 297 3.31 33.56 -4.18
CA GLY A 297 4.12 34.79 -4.25
C GLY A 297 5.56 34.54 -4.74
N ASN A 298 6.19 33.48 -4.25
CA ASN A 298 7.57 33.07 -4.59
C ASN A 298 7.62 31.95 -5.65
N ARG A 299 6.51 31.66 -6.33
CA ARG A 299 6.39 30.49 -7.22
C ARG A 299 6.41 30.86 -8.70
N LYS A 300 6.65 29.84 -9.55
CA LYS A 300 6.72 29.99 -11.01
C LYS A 300 5.45 30.59 -11.63
N GLN A 301 4.29 30.41 -11.00
CA GLN A 301 3.01 30.89 -11.53
C GLN A 301 2.31 31.83 -10.54
N LYS A 302 1.84 32.97 -11.04
CA LYS A 302 0.96 33.87 -10.30
C LYS A 302 -0.50 33.54 -10.60
N PHE A 303 -1.41 33.89 -9.67
CA PHE A 303 -2.86 33.79 -9.87
C PHE A 303 -3.40 34.85 -10.86
N ILE A 304 -2.93 34.76 -12.09
CA ILE A 304 -3.31 35.62 -13.21
C ILE A 304 -4.17 34.80 -14.17
N PRO A 305 -5.30 35.33 -14.67
CA PRO A 305 -6.19 34.62 -15.59
C PRO A 305 -5.45 33.94 -16.76
N ARG A 306 -4.47 34.61 -17.38
CA ARG A 306 -3.67 34.05 -18.47
C ARG A 306 -2.95 32.75 -18.09
N THR A 307 -2.34 32.69 -16.91
CA THR A 307 -1.61 31.50 -16.44
C THR A 307 -2.56 30.35 -16.10
N ILE A 308 -3.69 30.66 -15.47
CA ILE A 308 -4.72 29.68 -15.13
C ILE A 308 -5.33 29.08 -16.40
N ILE A 309 -5.66 29.93 -17.38
CA ILE A 309 -6.15 29.49 -18.70
C ILE A 309 -5.11 28.61 -19.39
N LYS A 310 -3.83 29.01 -19.41
CA LYS A 310 -2.75 28.21 -20.02
C LYS A 310 -2.64 26.83 -19.35
N ASN A 311 -2.68 26.77 -18.02
CA ASN A 311 -2.64 25.50 -17.28
C ASN A 311 -3.86 24.63 -17.59
N PHE A 312 -5.07 25.20 -17.56
CA PHE A 312 -6.30 24.49 -17.91
C PHE A 312 -6.28 23.96 -19.35
N ILE A 313 -5.86 24.77 -20.32
CA ILE A 313 -5.72 24.34 -21.73
C ILE A 313 -4.69 23.21 -21.85
N SER A 314 -3.54 23.33 -21.20
CA SER A 314 -2.50 22.28 -21.23
C SER A 314 -3.02 20.95 -20.67
N LYS A 315 -3.75 20.97 -19.54
CA LYS A 315 -4.36 19.75 -18.97
C LYS A 315 -5.51 19.22 -19.82
N SER A 316 -6.32 20.10 -20.42
CA SER A 316 -7.41 19.72 -21.32
C SER A 316 -6.86 19.11 -22.62
N LEU A 317 -5.78 19.65 -23.18
CA LEU A 317 -5.13 19.11 -24.37
C LEU A 317 -4.53 17.74 -24.09
N ALA A 318 -3.87 17.55 -22.94
CA ALA A 318 -3.36 16.24 -22.55
C ALA A 318 -4.50 15.18 -22.46
N LEU A 319 -5.64 15.55 -21.86
CA LEU A 319 -6.81 14.67 -21.78
C LEU A 319 -7.45 14.42 -23.15
N PHE A 320 -7.50 15.45 -24.02
CA PHE A 320 -8.01 15.34 -25.38
C PHE A 320 -7.15 14.42 -26.25
N MET A 321 -5.82 14.51 -26.16
CA MET A 321 -4.91 13.62 -26.90
C MET A 321 -5.06 12.15 -26.47
N ASP A 322 -5.37 11.89 -25.20
CA ASP A 322 -5.66 10.56 -24.70
C ASP A 322 -7.12 10.11 -24.97
N LEU A 323 -8.01 11.01 -25.41
CA LEU A 323 -9.45 10.76 -25.57
C LEU A 323 -9.77 9.62 -26.55
N PRO A 324 -9.17 9.52 -27.75
CA PRO A 324 -9.54 8.49 -28.72
C PRO A 324 -9.34 7.06 -28.20
N VAL A 325 -8.28 6.85 -27.40
CA VAL A 325 -7.99 5.54 -26.78
C VAL A 325 -8.73 5.39 -25.45
N SER A 326 -8.85 6.46 -24.66
CA SER A 326 -9.44 6.39 -23.32
C SER A 326 -10.97 6.33 -23.32
N LEU A 327 -11.64 6.98 -24.26
CA LEU A 327 -13.10 7.09 -24.26
C LEU A 327 -13.80 5.73 -24.42
N PRO A 328 -13.45 4.87 -25.41
CA PRO A 328 -14.04 3.54 -25.50
C PRO A 328 -13.82 2.73 -24.21
N ILE A 329 -12.60 2.79 -23.67
CA ILE A 329 -12.22 2.12 -22.42
C ILE A 329 -13.09 2.58 -21.26
N VAL A 330 -13.22 3.88 -21.05
CA VAL A 330 -14.03 4.44 -19.96
C VAL A 330 -15.50 4.10 -20.13
N LEU A 331 -16.04 4.15 -21.35
CA LEU A 331 -17.45 3.84 -21.62
C LEU A 331 -17.80 2.39 -21.27
N VAL A 332 -16.96 1.43 -21.66
CA VAL A 332 -17.18 0.01 -21.34
C VAL A 332 -17.08 -0.23 -19.83
N HIS A 333 -16.19 0.45 -19.12
CA HIS A 333 -16.01 0.29 -17.67
C HIS A 333 -16.93 1.19 -16.83
N LEU A 334 -17.68 2.10 -17.46
CA LEU A 334 -18.54 3.05 -16.78
C LEU A 334 -19.56 2.37 -15.85
N PRO A 335 -20.21 1.26 -16.24
CA PRO A 335 -21.12 0.53 -15.33
C PRO A 335 -20.42 0.07 -14.05
N LEU A 336 -19.16 -0.37 -14.14
CA LEU A 336 -18.36 -0.79 -12.98
C LEU A 336 -18.13 0.37 -12.01
N TYR A 337 -17.77 1.55 -12.54
CA TYR A 337 -17.54 2.72 -11.70
C TYR A 337 -18.83 3.26 -11.08
N LEU A 338 -19.93 3.26 -11.85
CA LEU A 338 -21.22 3.75 -11.37
C LEU A 338 -21.80 2.85 -10.29
N ILE A 339 -21.75 1.52 -10.46
CA ILE A 339 -22.28 0.58 -9.46
C ILE A 339 -21.46 0.65 -8.17
N SER A 340 -20.13 0.63 -8.26
CA SER A 340 -19.25 0.75 -7.09
C SER A 340 -19.42 2.10 -6.38
N GLN A 341 -19.65 3.19 -7.12
CA GLN A 341 -19.91 4.50 -6.53
C GLN A 341 -21.31 4.57 -5.88
N HIS A 342 -22.32 3.93 -6.47
CA HIS A 342 -23.67 3.88 -5.94
C HIS A 342 -23.68 3.19 -4.57
N TYR A 343 -23.18 1.96 -4.47
CA TYR A 343 -23.16 1.23 -3.21
C TYR A 343 -22.29 1.91 -2.15
N SER A 344 -21.09 2.38 -2.52
CA SER A 344 -20.22 3.08 -1.58
C SER A 344 -20.80 4.40 -1.03
N LYS A 345 -21.75 5.04 -1.72
CA LYS A 345 -22.41 6.26 -1.22
C LYS A 345 -23.52 5.96 -0.22
N HIS A 346 -24.16 4.80 -0.35
CA HIS A 346 -25.23 4.36 0.56
C HIS A 346 -24.69 3.65 1.80
N GLU A 347 -23.44 3.18 1.73
CA GLU A 347 -22.78 2.57 2.87
C GLU A 347 -22.37 3.61 3.92
N VAL A 348 -22.85 3.42 5.15
CA VAL A 348 -22.61 4.30 6.30
C VAL A 348 -21.23 4.05 6.87
N HIS A 349 -20.81 2.78 6.91
CA HIS A 349 -19.58 2.34 7.54
C HIS A 349 -18.39 2.48 6.60
N GLU A 350 -17.40 3.31 6.96
CA GLU A 350 -16.22 3.53 6.13
C GLU A 350 -15.39 2.24 5.94
N GLU A 351 -15.41 1.34 6.93
CA GLU A 351 -14.83 -0.02 6.89
C GLU A 351 -15.46 -0.99 5.88
N VAL A 352 -16.64 -0.69 5.33
CA VAL A 352 -17.33 -1.56 4.35
C VAL A 352 -17.19 -1.02 2.92
N LYS A 353 -17.00 0.29 2.75
CA LYS A 353 -17.02 0.94 1.43
C LYS A 353 -16.03 0.36 0.42
N ALA A 354 -14.82 0.00 0.85
CA ALA A 354 -13.82 -0.60 -0.06
C ALA A 354 -14.25 -2.00 -0.49
N GLN A 355 -14.70 -2.81 0.47
CA GLN A 355 -15.23 -4.15 0.24
C GLN A 355 -16.39 -4.13 -0.77
N ASP A 356 -17.36 -3.24 -0.59
CA ASP A 356 -18.50 -3.13 -1.51
C ASP A 356 -18.06 -2.76 -2.92
N LYS A 357 -17.18 -1.76 -3.05
CA LYS A 357 -16.64 -1.37 -4.36
C LYS A 357 -16.02 -2.57 -5.07
N ILE A 358 -15.23 -3.37 -4.36
CA ILE A 358 -14.56 -4.56 -4.87
C ILE A 358 -15.58 -5.65 -5.23
N LEU A 359 -16.50 -5.96 -4.32
CA LEU A 359 -17.49 -7.01 -4.49
C LEU A 359 -18.35 -6.75 -5.71
N TYR A 360 -19.00 -5.58 -5.77
CA TYR A 360 -19.91 -5.23 -6.86
C TYR A 360 -19.18 -5.02 -8.19
N ALA A 361 -17.97 -4.45 -8.18
CA ALA A 361 -17.17 -4.35 -9.40
C ALA A 361 -16.80 -5.74 -9.93
N THR A 362 -16.31 -6.63 -9.07
CA THR A 362 -15.83 -7.95 -9.52
C THR A 362 -16.98 -8.82 -10.02
N LEU A 363 -18.16 -8.74 -9.42
CA LEU A 363 -19.37 -9.42 -9.91
C LEU A 363 -19.82 -8.91 -11.28
N MET A 364 -19.60 -7.63 -11.59
CA MET A 364 -19.98 -7.02 -12.88
C MET A 364 -18.93 -7.19 -13.98
N VAL A 365 -17.68 -7.48 -13.66
CA VAL A 365 -16.60 -7.68 -14.65
C VAL A 365 -16.97 -8.76 -15.68
N PRO A 366 -17.40 -9.98 -15.31
CA PRO A 366 -17.77 -11.00 -16.30
C PRO A 366 -18.90 -10.54 -17.23
N VAL A 367 -19.90 -9.83 -16.70
CA VAL A 367 -21.01 -9.29 -17.48
C VAL A 367 -20.50 -8.30 -18.51
N VAL A 368 -19.72 -7.29 -18.08
CA VAL A 368 -19.17 -6.25 -18.96
C VAL A 368 -18.29 -6.85 -20.06
N TYR A 369 -17.40 -7.78 -19.72
CA TYR A 369 -16.47 -8.36 -20.69
C TYR A 369 -17.10 -9.40 -21.61
N LEU A 370 -18.08 -10.18 -21.13
CA LEU A 370 -18.85 -11.06 -22.00
C LEU A 370 -19.71 -10.26 -22.97
N SER A 371 -20.38 -9.20 -22.51
CA SER A 371 -21.12 -8.29 -23.38
C SER A 371 -20.21 -7.61 -24.40
N LEU A 372 -19.02 -7.13 -24.00
CA LEU A 372 -18.04 -6.57 -24.92
C LEU A 372 -17.59 -7.60 -25.97
N PHE A 373 -17.27 -8.82 -25.53
CA PHE A 373 -16.85 -9.90 -26.41
C PHE A 373 -17.92 -10.25 -27.45
N ILE A 374 -19.18 -10.46 -27.02
CA ILE A 374 -20.30 -10.75 -27.93
C ILE A 374 -20.53 -9.60 -28.90
N TRP A 375 -20.47 -8.36 -28.40
CA TRP A 375 -20.63 -7.15 -29.22
C TRP A 375 -19.53 -7.05 -30.29
N LEU A 376 -18.27 -7.26 -29.93
CA LEU A 376 -17.14 -7.26 -30.87
C LEU A 376 -17.30 -8.38 -31.91
N TRP A 377 -17.62 -9.59 -31.47
CA TRP A 377 -17.76 -10.75 -32.36
C TRP A 377 -18.90 -10.54 -33.37
N TYR A 378 -20.03 -9.97 -32.94
CA TYR A 378 -21.16 -9.69 -33.82
C TYR A 378 -20.91 -8.52 -34.77
N TYR A 379 -20.64 -7.32 -34.22
CA TYR A 379 -20.63 -6.09 -35.00
C TYR A 379 -19.34 -5.88 -35.78
N LEU A 380 -18.18 -6.18 -35.17
CA LEU A 380 -16.88 -5.93 -35.78
C LEU A 380 -16.41 -7.13 -36.62
N TYR A 381 -16.67 -8.36 -36.16
CA TYR A 381 -16.14 -9.58 -36.77
C TYR A 381 -17.18 -10.55 -37.36
N ARG A 382 -18.45 -10.11 -37.44
CA ARG A 382 -19.54 -10.76 -38.19
C ARG A 382 -19.80 -12.23 -37.85
N PHE A 383 -19.62 -12.64 -36.59
CA PHE A 383 -19.86 -14.00 -36.10
C PHE A 383 -19.11 -15.13 -36.83
N THR A 384 -18.00 -14.80 -37.49
CA THR A 384 -17.14 -15.81 -38.12
C THR A 384 -16.26 -16.52 -37.07
N PHE A 385 -15.78 -17.74 -37.38
CA PHE A 385 -14.84 -18.45 -36.49
C PHE A 385 -13.52 -17.68 -36.32
N CYS A 386 -12.94 -17.16 -37.40
CA CYS A 386 -11.76 -16.28 -37.30
C CYS A 386 -12.08 -15.02 -36.50
N GLY A 387 -13.29 -14.49 -36.68
CA GLY A 387 -13.80 -13.35 -35.93
C GLY A 387 -13.93 -13.59 -34.43
N PHE A 388 -14.27 -14.81 -34.02
CA PHE A 388 -14.28 -15.22 -32.61
C PHE A 388 -12.88 -15.05 -32.00
N LEU A 389 -11.84 -15.55 -32.68
CA LEU A 389 -10.46 -15.45 -32.21
C LEU A 389 -10.00 -13.98 -32.12
N PHE A 390 -10.34 -13.16 -33.12
CA PHE A 390 -10.05 -11.72 -33.09
C PHE A 390 -10.82 -10.98 -32.00
N ALA A 391 -12.07 -11.37 -31.72
CA ALA A 391 -12.85 -10.81 -30.62
C ALA A 391 -12.22 -11.13 -29.27
N VAL A 392 -11.81 -12.39 -29.03
CA VAL A 392 -11.08 -12.78 -27.82
C VAL A 392 -9.81 -11.95 -27.65
N LEU A 393 -8.98 -11.88 -28.70
CA LEU A 393 -7.73 -11.10 -28.66
C LEU A 393 -8.00 -9.62 -28.36
N THR A 394 -9.00 -9.02 -29.01
CA THR A 394 -9.36 -7.61 -28.83
C THR A 394 -9.86 -7.34 -27.43
N THR A 395 -10.68 -8.23 -26.86
CA THR A 395 -11.14 -8.15 -25.47
C THR A 395 -9.98 -8.22 -24.48
N ILE A 396 -8.99 -9.10 -24.71
CA ILE A 396 -7.77 -9.19 -23.89
C ILE A 396 -6.95 -7.91 -23.99
N VAL A 397 -6.73 -7.39 -25.20
CA VAL A 397 -6.01 -6.13 -25.40
C VAL A 397 -6.74 -4.97 -24.73
N PHE A 398 -8.06 -4.95 -24.78
CA PHE A 398 -8.88 -3.92 -24.14
C PHE A 398 -8.77 -3.94 -22.61
N PHE A 399 -8.82 -5.13 -22.01
CA PHE A 399 -8.55 -5.33 -20.58
C PHE A 399 -7.14 -4.86 -20.21
N TRP A 400 -6.13 -5.29 -20.96
CA TRP A 400 -4.74 -4.92 -20.72
C TRP A 400 -4.52 -3.40 -20.83
N LEU A 401 -5.09 -2.76 -21.86
CA LEU A 401 -5.03 -1.30 -22.04
C LEU A 401 -5.70 -0.55 -20.89
N HIS A 402 -6.84 -1.04 -20.38
CA HIS A 402 -7.48 -0.45 -19.20
C HIS A 402 -6.53 -0.46 -18.01
N VAL A 403 -6.04 -1.65 -17.64
CA VAL A 403 -5.18 -1.87 -16.47
C VAL A 403 -3.91 -1.02 -16.52
N VAL A 404 -3.21 -0.99 -17.65
CA VAL A 404 -1.93 -0.27 -17.76
C VAL A 404 -2.12 1.25 -17.77
N SER A 405 -3.29 1.74 -18.22
CA SER A 405 -3.51 3.18 -18.41
C SER A 405 -4.33 3.85 -17.32
N ILE A 406 -5.02 3.08 -16.47
CA ILE A 406 -6.01 3.63 -15.53
C ILE A 406 -5.40 4.62 -14.55
N ASP A 407 -4.23 4.33 -13.96
CA ASP A 407 -3.58 5.23 -12.99
C ASP A 407 -3.22 6.58 -13.60
N ARG A 408 -2.59 6.56 -14.78
CA ARG A 408 -2.20 7.77 -15.49
C ARG A 408 -3.42 8.62 -15.85
N LYS A 409 -4.46 7.98 -16.40
CA LYS A 409 -5.70 8.64 -16.80
C LYS A 409 -6.45 9.20 -15.59
N TYR A 410 -6.48 8.44 -14.49
CA TYR A 410 -7.11 8.87 -13.25
C TYR A 410 -6.40 10.10 -12.67
N GLU A 411 -5.07 10.13 -12.65
CA GLU A 411 -4.32 11.30 -12.20
C GLU A 411 -4.44 12.51 -13.14
N GLN A 412 -4.42 12.31 -14.46
CA GLN A 412 -4.68 13.37 -15.44
C GLN A 412 -6.08 13.98 -15.23
N PHE A 413 -7.10 13.15 -15.01
CA PHE A 413 -8.45 13.62 -14.74
C PHE A 413 -8.53 14.43 -13.43
N LYS A 414 -7.87 13.99 -12.35
CA LYS A 414 -7.81 14.76 -11.10
C LYS A 414 -7.12 16.11 -11.29
N GLN A 415 -5.99 16.14 -12.01
CA GLN A 415 -5.27 17.40 -12.32
C GLN A 415 -6.12 18.34 -13.18
N TRP A 416 -6.83 17.79 -14.18
CA TRP A 416 -7.77 18.56 -14.98
C TRP A 416 -8.89 19.15 -14.13
N LYS A 417 -9.51 18.33 -13.27
CA LYS A 417 -10.57 18.78 -12.34
C LYS A 417 -10.08 19.90 -11.43
N GLY A 418 -8.89 19.79 -10.85
CA GLY A 418 -8.27 20.84 -10.04
C GLY A 418 -8.04 22.13 -10.84
N SER A 419 -7.49 22.03 -12.05
CA SER A 419 -7.30 23.17 -12.96
C SER A 419 -8.62 23.84 -13.35
N PHE A 420 -9.69 23.06 -13.50
CA PHE A 420 -11.03 23.57 -13.76
C PHE A 420 -11.60 24.33 -12.56
N GLN A 421 -11.39 23.86 -11.32
CA GLN A 421 -11.82 24.61 -10.13
C GLN A 421 -11.13 25.99 -10.04
N LEU A 422 -9.85 26.07 -10.43
CA LEU A 422 -9.12 27.34 -10.51
C LEU A 422 -9.66 28.23 -11.64
N LEU A 423 -9.91 27.67 -12.83
CA LEU A 423 -10.51 28.39 -13.95
C LEU A 423 -11.88 28.96 -13.57
N ASP A 424 -12.73 28.14 -12.95
CA ASP A 424 -14.07 28.51 -12.52
C ASP A 424 -14.05 29.70 -11.56
N ALA A 425 -13.15 29.68 -10.58
CA ALA A 425 -13.04 30.74 -9.59
C ALA A 425 -12.42 32.04 -10.13
N PHE A 426 -11.37 31.96 -10.97
CA PHE A 426 -10.61 33.14 -11.40
C PHE A 426 -11.05 33.74 -12.74
N VAL A 427 -11.60 32.92 -13.63
CA VAL A 427 -11.97 33.32 -15.00
C VAL A 427 -13.48 33.39 -15.14
N LEU A 428 -14.19 32.31 -14.82
CA LEU A 428 -15.65 32.25 -14.93
C LEU A 428 -16.35 33.03 -13.81
N LYS A 429 -15.64 33.31 -12.71
CA LYS A 429 -16.12 34.05 -11.53
C LYS A 429 -17.41 33.47 -10.93
N ARG A 430 -17.65 32.16 -11.10
CA ARG A 430 -18.79 31.49 -10.46
C ARG A 430 -18.52 31.38 -8.95
N GLY A 431 -19.50 31.74 -8.12
CA GLY A 431 -19.36 31.79 -6.66
C GLY A 431 -19.07 33.18 -6.06
N LEU A 432 -19.45 34.28 -6.76
CA LEU A 432 -19.58 35.64 -6.21
C LEU A 432 -18.33 36.19 -5.49
N GLY A 433 -17.12 35.92 -5.99
CA GLY A 433 -15.87 36.53 -5.50
C GLY A 433 -15.27 35.92 -4.23
N ASN A 434 -16.10 35.41 -3.31
CA ASN A 434 -15.65 34.75 -2.07
C ASN A 434 -14.75 33.54 -2.34
N ARG A 435 -15.06 32.76 -3.38
CA ARG A 435 -14.25 31.61 -3.78
C ARG A 435 -12.83 32.00 -4.21
N LYS A 436 -12.71 33.08 -4.99
CA LYS A 436 -11.40 33.61 -5.43
C LYS A 436 -10.58 34.09 -4.24
N LYS A 437 -11.21 34.81 -3.29
CA LYS A 437 -10.54 35.31 -2.08
C LYS A 437 -9.99 34.15 -1.23
N ARG A 438 -10.82 33.15 -0.95
CA ARG A 438 -10.41 31.91 -0.25
C ARG A 438 -9.22 31.23 -0.92
N LEU A 439 -9.21 31.13 -2.26
CA LEU A 439 -8.09 30.53 -3.00
C LEU A 439 -6.77 31.29 -2.89
N VAL A 440 -6.82 32.62 -2.78
CA VAL A 440 -5.62 33.43 -2.57
C VAL A 440 -5.14 33.30 -1.13
N GLU A 441 -6.06 33.31 -0.16
CA GLU A 441 -5.75 33.16 1.27
C GLU A 441 -5.16 31.79 1.57
N ILE A 442 -5.78 30.72 1.06
CA ILE A 442 -5.29 29.35 1.26
C ILE A 442 -3.92 29.13 0.60
N ALA A 443 -3.63 29.80 -0.53
CA ALA A 443 -2.31 29.72 -1.16
C ALA A 443 -1.23 30.44 -0.33
N LYS A 444 -1.57 31.57 0.30
CA LYS A 444 -0.68 32.25 1.27
C LYS A 444 -0.45 31.38 2.50
N LEU A 445 -1.51 30.76 3.03
CA LEU A 445 -1.41 29.82 4.14
C LEU A 445 -0.48 28.65 3.78
N ARG A 446 -0.61 28.08 2.57
CA ARG A 446 0.31 27.04 2.07
C ARG A 446 1.76 27.53 2.02
N ASP A 447 2.02 28.74 1.51
CA ASP A 447 3.37 29.32 1.49
C ASP A 447 3.94 29.48 2.91
N ALA A 448 3.13 29.94 3.87
CA ALA A 448 3.52 30.05 5.27
C ALA A 448 3.84 28.68 5.89
N ILE A 449 2.93 27.70 5.76
CA ILE A 449 3.13 26.32 6.20
C ILE A 449 4.40 25.72 5.62
N GLN A 450 4.66 25.93 4.32
CA GLN A 450 5.85 25.39 3.69
C GLN A 450 7.13 25.99 4.28
N ASN A 451 7.15 27.30 4.55
CA ASN A 451 8.29 27.96 5.20
C ASN A 451 8.47 27.46 6.64
N ASP A 452 7.38 27.32 7.40
CA ASP A 452 7.41 26.82 8.78
C ASP A 452 7.93 25.39 8.83
N LEU A 453 7.42 24.50 7.96
CA LEU A 453 7.93 23.13 7.82
C LEU A 453 9.43 23.14 7.51
N GLN A 454 9.88 23.95 6.53
CA GLN A 454 11.30 24.06 6.21
C GLN A 454 12.13 24.52 7.41
N GLN A 455 11.63 25.49 8.20
CA GLN A 455 12.33 25.94 9.41
C GLN A 455 12.41 24.85 10.48
N VAL A 456 11.35 24.07 10.70
CA VAL A 456 11.36 22.94 11.65
C VAL A 456 12.43 21.93 11.25
N PHE A 457 12.49 21.55 9.98
CA PHE A 457 13.51 20.62 9.50
C PHE A 457 14.92 21.22 9.53
N LEU A 458 15.10 22.51 9.28
CA LEU A 458 16.41 23.16 9.37
C LEU A 458 16.89 23.29 10.83
N ARG A 459 16.02 23.69 11.76
CA ARG A 459 16.34 23.82 13.20
C ARG A 459 16.69 22.48 13.83
N SER A 460 15.98 21.41 13.46
CA SER A 460 16.28 20.05 13.92
C SER A 460 17.71 19.58 13.64
N ASN A 461 18.47 20.24 12.74
CA ASN A 461 19.87 19.88 12.46
C ASN A 461 20.90 20.76 13.17
N ALA A 462 20.50 21.92 13.70
CA ALA A 462 21.41 22.86 14.33
C ALA A 462 21.70 22.53 15.80
N ASP A 463 20.72 21.96 16.51
CA ASP A 463 20.87 21.53 17.90
C ASP A 463 21.42 20.10 17.98
N ALA A 464 22.74 19.96 18.06
CA ALA A 464 23.42 18.66 18.25
C ALA A 464 23.09 17.97 19.60
N SER A 465 22.36 18.64 20.51
CA SER A 465 21.86 18.09 21.78
C SER A 465 20.42 17.57 21.72
N LEU A 466 19.68 17.88 20.65
CA LEU A 466 18.42 17.22 20.32
C LEU A 466 18.78 16.05 19.40
N ASP A 467 19.05 14.90 20.02
CA ASP A 467 19.35 13.62 19.37
C ASP A 467 18.49 13.51 18.08
N ILE A 468 19.14 13.51 16.91
CA ILE A 468 18.51 13.38 15.60
C ILE A 468 17.89 11.98 15.52
N LYS A 469 16.74 11.85 16.16
CA LYS A 469 15.78 10.74 16.16
C LYS A 469 14.39 11.25 15.79
N ILE A 470 14.30 12.48 15.26
CA ILE A 470 13.02 13.14 15.00
C ILE A 470 12.40 12.64 13.67
N LEU A 471 13.16 11.98 12.81
CA LEU A 471 12.66 11.12 11.73
C LEU A 471 13.56 9.89 11.62
N ALA A 472 12.99 8.69 11.45
CA ALA A 472 13.79 7.47 11.21
C ALA A 472 14.58 7.50 9.88
N VAL A 473 14.32 8.49 9.03
CA VAL A 473 14.96 8.72 7.74
C VAL A 473 15.48 10.14 7.70
N ASP A 474 16.77 10.29 7.48
CA ASP A 474 17.40 11.58 7.24
C ASP A 474 16.96 12.11 5.86
N LEU A 475 16.10 13.12 5.86
CA LEU A 475 15.57 13.74 4.64
C LEU A 475 16.61 14.60 3.91
N LEU A 476 17.64 15.03 4.63
CA LEU A 476 18.71 15.86 4.09
C LEU A 476 19.89 15.02 3.62
N ASN A 477 20.06 13.80 4.15
CA ASN A 477 20.99 12.79 3.66
C ASN A 477 20.25 11.48 3.34
N PRO A 478 19.49 11.43 2.24
CA PRO A 478 18.76 10.24 1.83
C PRO A 478 19.71 9.05 1.66
N SER A 479 19.26 7.85 2.04
CA SER A 479 20.08 6.65 1.95
C SER A 479 20.54 6.39 0.50
N VAL A 480 21.72 5.76 0.34
CA VAL A 480 22.29 5.41 -0.97
C VAL A 480 21.32 4.58 -1.82
N GLU A 481 20.47 3.79 -1.17
CA GLU A 481 19.44 2.97 -1.82
C GLU A 481 18.27 3.83 -2.34
N HIS A 482 17.82 4.81 -1.55
CA HIS A 482 16.81 5.78 -1.95
C HIS A 482 17.30 6.62 -3.14
N GLU A 483 18.52 7.14 -3.09
CA GLU A 483 19.12 7.89 -4.20
C GLU A 483 19.22 7.07 -5.50
N LYS A 484 19.58 5.77 -5.40
CA LYS A 484 19.67 4.87 -6.56
C LYS A 484 18.32 4.70 -7.28
N ARG A 485 17.22 4.67 -6.53
CA ARG A 485 15.85 4.54 -7.06
C ARG A 485 15.30 5.86 -7.61
N SER A 486 15.74 6.98 -7.04
CA SER A 486 15.37 8.31 -7.51
C SER A 486 15.92 8.59 -8.91
N HIS A 487 15.09 9.20 -9.74
CA HIS A 487 15.49 9.66 -11.08
C HIS A 487 16.70 10.59 -10.95
N LYS A 488 17.70 10.46 -11.82
CA LYS A 488 19.01 11.16 -11.72
C LYS A 488 18.92 12.70 -11.49
N LEU A 489 17.88 13.34 -12.01
CA LEU A 489 17.63 14.79 -11.86
C LEU A 489 17.01 15.19 -10.51
N LYS A 490 16.54 14.21 -9.74
CA LYS A 490 15.87 14.38 -8.44
C LYS A 490 16.71 13.88 -7.25
N ARG A 491 17.95 13.44 -7.49
CA ARG A 491 18.90 13.07 -6.42
C ARG A 491 19.37 14.34 -5.71
N LEU A 492 19.71 14.22 -4.43
CA LEU A 492 20.25 15.34 -3.66
C LEU A 492 21.55 15.83 -4.29
N VAL A 493 22.45 14.89 -4.59
CA VAL A 493 23.64 15.14 -5.40
C VAL A 493 23.40 14.56 -6.79
N GLN A 494 23.34 15.43 -7.80
CA GLN A 494 23.13 15.01 -9.18
C GLN A 494 24.33 14.18 -9.67
N SER A 495 24.17 12.86 -9.64
CA SER A 495 25.14 11.90 -10.15
C SER A 495 24.55 11.11 -11.33
N PRO A 496 25.33 10.84 -12.39
CA PRO A 496 24.86 10.05 -13.51
C PRO A 496 24.69 8.57 -13.12
N ASN A 497 23.78 7.86 -13.80
CA ASN A 497 23.63 6.40 -13.67
C ASN A 497 24.75 5.60 -14.35
N SER A 498 25.53 6.28 -15.19
CA SER A 498 26.66 5.71 -15.89
C SER A 498 27.91 5.68 -15.01
N TYR A 499 28.83 4.77 -15.34
CA TYR A 499 30.07 4.58 -14.61
C TYR A 499 31.13 4.05 -15.56
N PHE A 500 32.40 4.25 -15.21
CA PHE A 500 33.50 3.57 -15.87
C PHE A 500 33.69 2.18 -15.25
N MET A 501 34.05 1.22 -16.08
CA MET A 501 34.37 -0.13 -15.66
C MET A 501 35.64 -0.59 -16.34
N ASP A 502 36.41 -1.41 -15.65
CA ASP A 502 37.53 -2.13 -16.23
C ASP A 502 37.04 -3.45 -16.78
N VAL A 503 37.17 -3.65 -18.08
CA VAL A 503 36.75 -4.87 -18.80
C VAL A 503 37.98 -5.66 -19.17
N LYS A 504 38.04 -6.90 -18.73
CA LYS A 504 39.09 -7.85 -19.06
C LYS A 504 38.72 -8.57 -20.36
N CYS A 505 39.60 -8.45 -21.36
CA CYS A 505 39.44 -9.10 -22.65
C CYS A 505 39.54 -10.63 -22.53
N PRO A 506 38.65 -11.43 -23.16
CA PRO A 506 38.74 -12.89 -23.15
C PRO A 506 39.92 -13.42 -23.96
N GLY A 507 40.39 -12.68 -24.98
CA GLY A 507 41.47 -13.12 -25.87
C GLY A 507 42.86 -12.91 -25.26
N CYS A 508 43.22 -11.66 -24.94
CA CYS A 508 44.57 -11.30 -24.50
C CYS A 508 44.69 -10.97 -23.00
N LEU A 509 43.60 -11.11 -22.23
CA LEU A 509 43.51 -10.79 -20.80
C LEU A 509 43.84 -9.33 -20.42
N ASN A 510 44.11 -8.46 -21.40
CA ASN A 510 44.35 -7.05 -21.15
C ASN A 510 43.07 -6.37 -20.61
N ILE A 511 43.27 -5.43 -19.69
CA ILE A 511 42.20 -4.71 -19.02
C ILE A 511 42.07 -3.34 -19.68
N SER A 512 40.89 -3.06 -20.23
CA SER A 512 40.58 -1.76 -20.85
C SER A 512 39.46 -1.07 -20.07
N THR A 513 39.59 0.23 -19.84
CA THR A 513 38.52 1.00 -19.18
C THR A 513 37.45 1.35 -20.21
N VAL A 514 36.22 0.91 -19.96
CA VAL A 514 35.04 1.06 -20.81
C VAL A 514 33.96 1.83 -20.07
N PHE A 515 33.24 2.72 -20.77
CA PHE A 515 32.10 3.43 -20.20
C PHE A 515 30.83 2.58 -20.29
N SER A 516 30.03 2.54 -19.21
CA SER A 516 28.86 1.64 -19.13
C SER A 516 27.73 1.93 -20.11
N HIS A 517 27.71 3.11 -20.72
CA HIS A 517 26.75 3.50 -21.75
C HIS A 517 27.49 3.94 -23.03
N ALA A 518 28.50 3.16 -23.44
CA ALA A 518 29.24 3.42 -24.67
C ALA A 518 28.30 3.59 -25.86
N GLN A 519 28.50 4.67 -26.63
CA GLN A 519 27.74 4.96 -27.85
C GLN A 519 28.31 4.27 -29.09
N THR A 520 29.57 3.84 -29.02
CA THR A 520 30.30 3.17 -30.08
C THR A 520 30.74 1.77 -29.62
N VAL A 521 31.05 0.92 -30.59
CA VAL A 521 31.67 -0.38 -30.31
C VAL A 521 33.07 -0.15 -29.73
N VAL A 522 33.37 -0.77 -28.59
CA VAL A 522 34.67 -0.61 -27.92
C VAL A 522 35.52 -1.85 -28.18
N LEU A 523 36.72 -1.63 -28.74
CA LEU A 523 37.69 -2.68 -29.05
C LEU A 523 38.76 -2.75 -27.96
N CYS A 524 39.31 -3.95 -27.74
CA CYS A 524 40.48 -4.13 -26.89
C CYS A 524 41.70 -3.46 -27.51
N SER A 525 42.44 -2.68 -26.72
CA SER A 525 43.63 -1.96 -27.18
C SER A 525 44.78 -2.86 -27.61
N SER A 526 44.82 -4.12 -27.17
CA SER A 526 45.92 -5.05 -27.48
C SER A 526 45.63 -5.99 -28.65
N CYS A 527 44.42 -6.56 -28.73
CA CYS A 527 44.10 -7.60 -29.73
C CYS A 527 42.95 -7.22 -30.67
N GLY A 528 42.37 -6.02 -30.54
CA GLY A 528 41.29 -5.55 -31.41
C GLY A 528 39.94 -6.27 -31.23
N THR A 529 39.84 -7.25 -30.31
CA THR A 529 38.58 -7.95 -30.02
C THR A 529 37.54 -6.99 -29.46
N VAL A 530 36.29 -7.12 -29.91
CA VAL A 530 35.16 -6.32 -29.41
C VAL A 530 34.92 -6.63 -27.94
N LEU A 531 34.98 -5.61 -27.08
CA LEU A 531 34.69 -5.70 -25.65
C LEU A 531 33.22 -5.42 -25.34
N CYS A 532 32.61 -4.44 -26.01
CA CYS A 532 31.18 -4.16 -25.87
C CYS A 532 30.54 -3.51 -27.11
N GLN A 533 29.22 -3.68 -27.24
CA GLN A 533 28.39 -3.09 -28.28
C GLN A 533 27.34 -2.12 -27.69
N PRO A 534 27.02 -1.01 -28.39
CA PRO A 534 26.00 -0.05 -27.95
C PRO A 534 24.57 -0.63 -28.10
N THR A 535 23.69 -0.33 -27.14
CA THR A 535 22.27 -0.80 -27.13
C THR A 535 21.26 0.34 -26.98
N GLY A 536 21.70 1.61 -27.03
CA GLY A 536 20.91 2.78 -26.66
C GLY A 536 20.76 2.98 -25.14
N GLY A 537 21.24 2.03 -24.32
CA GLY A 537 21.28 2.10 -22.86
C GLY A 537 22.62 1.62 -22.30
N ARG A 538 22.61 0.64 -21.39
CA ARG A 538 23.84 0.00 -20.93
C ARG A 538 24.45 -0.84 -22.03
N ALA A 539 25.72 -0.60 -22.35
CA ALA A 539 26.45 -1.34 -23.38
C ALA A 539 26.45 -2.83 -23.06
N ARG A 540 26.27 -3.67 -24.08
CA ARG A 540 26.29 -5.13 -23.95
C ARG A 540 27.75 -5.60 -24.07
N LEU A 541 28.27 -6.25 -23.03
CA LEU A 541 29.59 -6.88 -23.07
C LEU A 541 29.57 -8.12 -23.96
N THR A 542 30.66 -8.36 -24.68
CA THR A 542 30.86 -9.59 -25.45
C THR A 542 30.99 -10.78 -24.49
N GLU A 543 30.44 -11.94 -24.89
CA GLU A 543 30.53 -13.16 -24.09
C GLU A 543 31.99 -13.51 -23.75
N GLY A 544 32.24 -13.90 -22.50
CA GLY A 544 33.59 -14.16 -21.97
C GLY A 544 34.33 -12.94 -21.41
N CYS A 545 33.84 -11.70 -21.63
CA CYS A 545 34.39 -10.53 -20.95
C CYS A 545 33.96 -10.51 -19.48
N SER A 546 34.91 -10.31 -18.57
CA SER A 546 34.62 -10.00 -17.16
C SER A 546 34.84 -8.53 -16.90
N PHE A 547 34.07 -7.92 -15.99
CA PHE A 547 34.20 -6.50 -15.69
C PHE A 547 34.17 -6.22 -14.19
N ARG A 548 34.86 -5.15 -13.81
CA ARG A 548 34.80 -4.55 -12.48
C ARG A 548 34.46 -3.07 -12.62
N ARG A 549 33.46 -2.60 -11.87
CA ARG A 549 33.17 -1.15 -11.81
C ARG A 549 34.32 -0.43 -11.13
N LYS A 550 34.83 0.65 -11.73
CA LYS A 550 35.78 1.54 -11.06
C LYS A 550 35.06 2.28 -9.93
N ALA A 551 35.61 2.21 -8.73
CA ALA A 551 35.19 3.08 -7.64
C ALA A 551 35.64 4.50 -7.98
N ASN A 552 34.73 5.47 -7.83
CA ASN A 552 35.07 6.89 -7.94
C ASN A 552 35.77 7.36 -6.68
#